data_AF-A0A5Q5BQA9-F1
#
_entry.id   AF-A0A5Q5BQA9-F1
#
_cell.length_a   1.000
_cell.length_b   1.000
_cell.length_c   1.000
_cell.angle_alpha   90.00
_cell.angle_beta   90.00
_cell.angle_gamma   90.00
#
_symmetry.space_group_name_H-M   'P 1'
#
loop_
_entity.id
_entity.type
_entity.pdbx_description
1 polymer ?
#
loop_
_entity_poly.entity_id
_entity_poly.type
_entity_poly.pdbx_seq_one_letter_code
_entity_poly.pdbx_strand_id
1 'polypeptide(L)'
;MALMADEPTSESESPQPPPLPAGLLDPRPVIAVIAGVWLVATVLAFTVSTLHEWRPFTIAGLGIGVFGTSIFLWQRHAVRRGARGAQSGLR
;
A
#
# COMPACT_ATOMS: atom_id res chain seq x y z
N MET A 1 -9.61 -60.52 7.62
CA MET A 1 -9.99 -60.10 6.26
C MET A 1 -11.24 -59.23 6.35
N ALA A 2 -11.03 -57.94 6.61
CA ALA A 2 -11.97 -56.88 6.27
C ALA A 2 -11.12 -55.62 6.19
N LEU A 3 -10.80 -55.23 4.94
CA LEU A 3 -10.26 -53.92 4.64
C LEU A 3 -11.18 -52.88 5.29
N MET A 4 -10.67 -52.17 6.29
CA MET A 4 -11.15 -50.81 6.56
C MET A 4 -10.71 -50.02 5.34
N ALA A 5 -11.61 -49.91 4.36
CA ALA A 5 -11.38 -49.09 3.19
C ALA A 5 -11.00 -47.69 3.67
N ASP A 6 -9.84 -47.25 3.21
CA ASP A 6 -9.44 -45.85 3.19
C ASP A 6 -10.59 -45.08 2.52
N GLU A 7 -11.42 -44.39 3.31
CA GLU A 7 -12.35 -43.40 2.78
C GLU A 7 -11.48 -42.25 2.28
N PRO A 8 -11.39 -42.00 0.96
CA PRO A 8 -10.66 -40.84 0.47
C PRO A 8 -11.47 -39.62 0.92
N THR A 9 -11.06 -39.01 2.03
CA THR A 9 -11.60 -37.72 2.47
C THR A 9 -11.46 -36.78 1.28
N SER A 10 -12.59 -36.46 0.68
CA SER A 10 -12.66 -35.59 -0.49
C SER A 10 -12.28 -34.19 -0.01
N GLU A 11 -10.99 -33.91 0.08
CA GLU A 11 -10.46 -32.58 0.31
C GLU A 11 -11.01 -31.72 -0.82
N SER A 12 -12.04 -30.94 -0.47
CA SER A 12 -12.75 -30.11 -1.41
C SER A 12 -11.77 -29.03 -1.83
N GLU A 13 -11.11 -29.24 -2.97
CA GLU A 13 -10.11 -28.35 -3.52
C GLU A 13 -10.75 -26.97 -3.65
N SER A 14 -10.39 -26.09 -2.72
CA SER A 14 -10.97 -24.76 -2.62
C SER A 14 -10.55 -24.01 -3.88
N PRO A 15 -11.48 -23.45 -4.68
CA PRO A 15 -11.13 -22.76 -5.91
C PRO A 15 -10.06 -21.71 -5.64
N GLN A 16 -8.86 -21.93 -6.19
CA GLN A 16 -7.74 -21.04 -5.97
C GLN A 16 -8.04 -19.73 -6.71
N PRO A 17 -8.15 -18.58 -6.00
CA PRO A 17 -8.52 -17.34 -6.64
C PRO A 17 -7.48 -16.99 -7.71
N PRO A 18 -7.92 -16.53 -8.89
CA PRO A 18 -7.01 -16.17 -9.97
C PRO A 18 -6.01 -15.11 -9.47
N PRO A 19 -4.74 -15.19 -9.87
CA PRO A 19 -3.71 -14.29 -9.37
C PRO A 19 -4.09 -12.84 -9.70
N LEU A 20 -4.29 -12.04 -8.66
CA LEU A 20 -4.58 -10.61 -8.80
C LEU A 20 -3.36 -9.92 -9.46
N PRO A 21 -3.58 -9.05 -10.45
CA PRO A 21 -2.50 -8.35 -11.12
C PRO A 21 -1.70 -7.53 -10.11
N ALA A 22 -0.37 -7.69 -10.13
CA ALA A 22 0.53 -7.12 -9.12
C ALA A 22 0.36 -5.61 -8.92
N GLY A 23 -0.06 -4.88 -9.95
CA GLY A 23 -0.32 -3.45 -9.88
C GLY A 23 -1.48 -3.05 -8.95
N LEU A 24 -2.45 -3.94 -8.70
CA LEU A 24 -3.54 -3.70 -7.77
C LEU A 24 -3.16 -3.98 -6.31
N LEU A 25 -2.09 -4.76 -6.11
CA LEU A 25 -1.54 -5.11 -4.80
C LEU A 25 -0.46 -4.12 -4.34
N ASP A 26 0.08 -3.33 -5.26
CA ASP A 26 1.06 -2.30 -4.98
C ASP A 26 0.39 -1.01 -4.48
N PRO A 27 0.61 -0.56 -3.22
CA PRO A 27 0.01 0.67 -2.70
C PRO A 27 0.65 1.96 -3.27
N ARG A 28 1.80 1.83 -3.94
CA ARG A 28 2.62 2.93 -4.47
C ARG A 28 1.89 3.87 -5.44
N PRO A 29 1.21 3.38 -6.50
CA PRO A 29 0.47 4.23 -7.42
C PRO A 29 -0.59 5.09 -6.71
N VAL A 30 -1.32 4.51 -5.75
CA VAL A 30 -2.38 5.24 -5.02
C VAL A 30 -1.80 6.41 -4.23
N ILE A 31 -0.71 6.19 -3.49
CA ILE A 31 -0.04 7.25 -2.72
C ILE A 31 0.46 8.36 -3.66
N ALA A 32 1.09 7.99 -4.78
CA ALA A 32 1.61 8.95 -5.74
C ALA A 32 0.50 9.79 -6.38
N VAL A 33 -0.64 9.17 -6.73
CA VAL A 33 -1.80 9.86 -7.31
C VAL A 33 -2.37 10.86 -6.32
N ILE A 34 -2.63 10.46 -5.07
CA ILE A 34 -3.21 11.35 -4.05
C ILE A 34 -2.26 12.51 -3.74
N ALA A 35 -0.96 12.24 -3.58
CA ALA A 35 0.04 13.29 -3.36
C ALA A 35 0.11 14.26 -4.54
N GLY A 36 0.07 13.73 -5.78
CA GLY A 36 0.04 14.54 -7.00
C GLY A 36 -1.19 15.43 -7.10
N VAL A 37 -2.38 14.92 -6.76
CA VAL A 37 -3.63 15.70 -6.75
C VAL A 37 -3.53 16.88 -5.79
N TRP A 38 -3.03 16.66 -4.57
CA TRP A 38 -2.88 17.76 -3.60
C TRP A 38 -1.82 18.78 -4.01
N LEU A 39 -0.74 18.34 -4.64
CA LEU A 39 0.27 19.24 -5.19
C LEU A 39 -0.33 20.13 -6.29
N VAL A 40 -1.05 19.53 -7.24
CA VAL A 40 -1.74 20.28 -8.32
C VAL A 40 -2.76 21.25 -7.74
N ALA A 41 -3.60 20.80 -6.80
CA ALA A 41 -4.57 21.66 -6.15
C ALA A 41 -3.91 22.86 -5.44
N THR A 42 -2.77 22.64 -4.78
CA THR A 42 -1.98 23.71 -4.16
C THR A 42 -1.49 24.70 -5.21
N VAL A 43 -0.89 24.23 -6.32
CA VAL A 43 -0.46 25.12 -7.41
C VAL A 43 -1.63 25.95 -7.95
N LEU A 44 -2.79 25.34 -8.15
CA LEU A 44 -4.00 26.04 -8.63
C LEU A 44 -4.48 27.09 -7.62
N ALA A 45 -4.50 26.80 -6.31
CA ALA A 45 -4.94 27.75 -5.28
C ALA A 45 -4.05 29.00 -5.16
N PHE A 46 -2.78 28.91 -5.59
CA PHE A 46 -1.85 30.04 -5.60
C PHE A 46 -1.77 30.76 -6.95
N THR A 47 -2.10 30.11 -8.06
CA THR A 47 -2.03 30.69 -9.42
C THR A 47 -3.37 31.22 -9.92
N VAL A 48 -4.49 30.67 -9.46
CA VAL A 48 -5.84 31.05 -9.86
C VAL A 48 -6.48 31.89 -8.76
N SER A 49 -6.84 33.14 -9.08
CA SER A 49 -7.44 34.06 -8.11
C SER A 49 -8.71 33.50 -7.50
N THR A 50 -9.62 32.92 -8.28
CA THR A 50 -10.90 32.37 -7.76
C THR A 50 -10.74 31.21 -6.76
N LEU A 51 -9.54 30.64 -6.62
CA LEU A 51 -9.25 29.54 -5.71
C LEU A 51 -8.49 29.98 -4.44
N HIS A 52 -8.36 31.29 -4.18
CA HIS A 52 -7.61 31.77 -3.01
C HIS A 52 -8.17 31.28 -1.66
N GLU A 53 -9.48 31.07 -1.57
CA GLU A 53 -10.13 30.55 -0.35
C GLU A 53 -9.80 29.08 -0.08
N TRP A 54 -9.34 28.35 -1.10
CA TRP A 54 -9.01 26.93 -1.00
C TRP A 54 -7.61 26.67 -0.45
N ARG A 55 -6.75 27.70 -0.40
CA ARG A 55 -5.35 27.61 0.05
C ARG A 55 -5.13 26.85 1.37
N PRO A 56 -5.84 27.14 2.48
CA PRO A 56 -5.63 26.41 3.72
C PRO A 56 -5.93 24.91 3.57
N PHE A 57 -6.96 24.55 2.79
CA PHE A 57 -7.31 23.16 2.54
C PHE A 57 -6.28 22.46 1.66
N THR A 58 -5.80 23.12 0.60
CA THR A 58 -4.77 22.55 -0.29
C THR A 58 -3.45 22.33 0.43
N ILE A 59 -3.07 23.26 1.31
CA ILE A 59 -1.87 23.12 2.16
C ILE A 59 -2.06 21.99 3.16
N ALA A 60 -3.21 21.90 3.83
CA ALA A 60 -3.49 20.82 4.77
C ALA A 60 -3.40 19.44 4.09
N GLY A 61 -4.02 19.31 2.92
CA GLY A 61 -3.98 18.09 2.13
C GLY A 61 -2.59 17.75 1.59
N LEU A 62 -1.82 18.75 1.14
CA LEU A 62 -0.41 18.55 0.77
C LEU A 62 0.43 18.09 1.96
N GLY A 63 0.21 18.68 3.15
CA GLY A 63 0.85 18.27 4.39
C GLY A 63 0.55 16.82 4.75
N ILE A 64 -0.72 16.42 4.65
CA ILE A 64 -1.16 15.02 4.85
C ILE A 64 -0.49 14.10 3.82
N GLY A 65 -0.44 14.50 2.54
CA GLY A 65 0.20 13.73 1.46
C GLY A 65 1.69 13.51 1.71
N VAL A 66 2.41 14.56 2.11
CA VAL A 66 3.84 14.50 2.47
C VAL A 66 4.04 13.62 3.70
N PHE A 67 3.20 13.77 4.72
CA PHE A 67 3.28 12.96 5.94
C PHE A 67 3.06 11.48 5.66
N GLY A 68 1.99 11.12 4.95
CA GLY A 68 1.70 9.74 4.58
C GLY A 68 2.80 9.12 3.71
N THR A 69 3.30 9.87 2.72
CA THR A 69 4.42 9.42 1.87
C THR A 69 5.69 9.19 2.68
N SER A 70 5.98 10.05 3.66
CA SER A 70 7.16 9.94 4.53
C SER A 70 7.11 8.67 5.38
N ILE A 71 5.96 8.38 5.99
CA ILE A 71 5.74 7.14 6.75
C ILE A 71 5.93 5.92 5.85
N PHE A 72 5.32 5.91 4.66
CA PHE A 72 5.46 4.80 3.72
C PHE A 72 6.92 4.54 3.31
N LEU A 73 7.68 5.62 3.04
CA LEU A 73 9.11 5.51 2.71
C LEU A 73 9.92 4.98 3.89
N TRP A 74 9.62 5.42 5.11
CA TRP A 74 10.24 4.88 6.32
C TRP A 74 9.96 3.39 6.45
N GLN A 75 8.68 2.98 6.34
CA GLN A 75 8.28 1.56 6.42
C GLN A 75 9.04 0.72 5.38
N ARG A 76 9.05 1.16 4.12
CA ARG A 76 9.77 0.46 3.05
C ARG A 76 11.28 0.38 3.30
N HIS A 77 11.84 1.42 3.88
CA HIS A 77 13.26 1.44 4.20
C HIS A 77 13.56 0.54 5.40
N ALA A 78 12.70 0.50 6.42
CA ALA A 78 12.79 -0.41 7.56
C ALA A 78 12.65 -1.88 7.13
N VAL A 79 11.71 -2.22 6.24
CA VAL A 79 11.57 -3.57 5.66
C VAL A 79 12.84 -3.99 4.92
N ARG A 80 13.44 -3.09 4.14
CA ARG A 80 14.72 -3.35 3.46
C ARG A 80 15.90 -3.54 4.42
N ARG A 81 15.90 -2.86 5.58
CA ARG A 81 16.92 -3.05 6.63
C ARG A 81 16.66 -4.32 7.47
N GLY A 82 15.40 -4.68 7.70
CA GLY A 82 14.97 -5.79 8.56
C GLY A 82 15.23 -7.19 7.99
N ALA A 83 15.52 -7.32 6.69
CA ALA A 83 15.90 -8.59 6.08
C ALA A 83 17.25 -9.17 6.59
N ARG A 84 18.09 -8.38 7.28
CA ARG A 84 19.35 -8.86 7.89
C ARG A 84 19.24 -9.19 9.38
N GLY A 85 18.09 -8.95 10.02
CA GLY A 85 17.90 -9.12 11.46
C GLY A 85 17.40 -10.51 11.91
N ALA A 86 16.99 -11.38 10.98
CA ALA A 86 16.42 -12.70 11.31
C ALA A 86 17.44 -13.86 11.34
N GLN A 87 18.74 -13.58 11.13
CA GLN A 87 19.81 -14.60 11.12
C GLN A 87 20.94 -14.30 12.12
N SER A 88 20.67 -13.58 13.21
CA SER A 88 21.66 -13.33 14.28
C SER A 88 21.41 -14.13 15.56
N GLY A 89 20.62 -15.21 15.51
CA GLY A 89 20.22 -15.96 16.72
C GLY A 89 19.94 -17.45 16.59
N LEU A 90 20.34 -18.11 15.50
CA LEU A 90 20.37 -19.58 15.44
C LEU A 90 21.82 -20.05 15.51
N ARG A 91 22.30 -20.23 16.73
CA ARG A 91 23.47 -21.07 17.03
C ARG A 91 23.20 -21.83 18.32
#